data_AF-A0AAD2Z6L3-F1
#
_entry.id   AF-A0AAD2Z6L3-F1
#
_cell.length_a   1.000
_cell.length_b   1.000
_cell.length_c   1.000
_cell.angle_alpha   90.00
_cell.angle_beta   90.00
_cell.angle_gamma   90.00
#
_symmetry.space_group_name_H-M   'P 1'
#
loop_
_entity.id
_entity.type
_entity.pdbx_description
1 polymer ?
#
loop_
_entity_poly.entity_id
_entity_poly.type
_entity_poly.pdbx_seq_one_letter_code
_entity_poly.pdbx_strand_id
1 'polypeptide(L)' 'MPMSFPDLESLKRRAKMRNFRQPLENETEEVYREKFADFMVNIDRVESGEIRSKLGWDILQLDPATALKMMGIDISGLAD' A
#
# COMPACT_ATOMS: atom_id res chain seq x y z
N MET A 1 -5.52 0.60 13.60
CA MET A 1 -6.43 1.14 12.56
C MET A 1 -5.76 0.93 11.22
N PRO A 2 -6.50 0.61 10.15
CA PRO A 2 -5.93 0.52 8.82
C PRO A 2 -5.39 1.87 8.36
N MET A 3 -4.27 1.86 7.63
CA MET A 3 -3.66 3.05 7.06
C MET A 3 -3.49 2.87 5.56
N SER A 4 -3.92 3.89 4.80
CA SER A 4 -3.74 3.92 3.36
C SER A 4 -2.65 4.91 2.99
N PHE A 5 -1.85 4.56 1.98
CA PHE A 5 -0.75 5.38 1.48
C PHE A 5 -0.99 5.72 -0.01
N PRO A 6 -1.98 6.57 -0.32
CA PRO A 6 -2.42 6.79 -1.70
C PRO A 6 -1.35 7.48 -2.57
N ASP A 7 -0.52 8.32 -1.98
CA ASP A 7 0.42 9.20 -2.69
C ASP A 7 1.78 9.34 -1.97
N LEU A 8 2.75 9.90 -2.67
CA LEU A 8 4.10 10.15 -2.15
C LEU A 8 4.12 11.04 -0.89
N GLU A 9 3.19 11.98 -0.71
CA GLU A 9 3.17 12.83 0.48
C GLU A 9 2.80 12.03 1.73
N SER A 10 1.83 11.12 1.61
CA SER A 10 1.45 10.19 2.69
C SER A 10 2.65 9.32 3.12
N LEU A 11 3.45 8.85 2.15
CA LEU A 11 4.67 8.08 2.41
C LEU A 11 5.74 8.93 3.09
N LYS A 12 6.00 10.15 2.62
CA LYS A 12 6.99 11.08 3.21
C LYS A 12 6.69 11.37 4.68
N ARG A 13 5.42 11.67 4.99
CA ARG A 13 4.95 11.92 6.36
C ARG A 13 5.19 10.70 7.25
N ARG A 14 4.79 9.51 6.79
CA ARG A 14 4.96 8.28 7.59
C ARG A 14 6.42 7.87 7.74
N ALA A 15 7.21 7.97 6.68
CA ALA A 15 8.63 7.71 6.70
C ALA A 15 9.36 8.57 7.73
N LYS A 16 9.01 9.86 7.82
CA LYS A 16 9.55 10.75 8.85
C LYS A 16 9.24 10.26 10.27
N MET A 17 8.01 9.80 10.53
CA MET A 17 7.63 9.24 11.83
C MET A 17 8.35 7.94 12.15
N ARG A 18 8.65 7.13 11.14
CA ARG A 18 9.35 5.86 11.24
C ARG A 18 10.89 6.01 11.17
N ASN A 19 11.40 7.25 11.16
CA ASN A 19 12.82 7.59 10.98
C ASN A 19 13.46 6.96 9.72
N PHE A 20 12.64 6.76 8.68
CA PHE A 20 13.12 6.38 7.36
C PHE A 20 13.55 7.62 6.57
N ARG A 21 14.46 7.42 5.61
CA ARG A 21 14.93 8.51 4.73
C ARG A 21 13.80 9.11 3.90
N GLN A 22 13.98 10.34 3.42
CA GLN A 22 13.11 10.94 2.42
C GLN A 22 13.44 10.43 1.01
N PRO A 23 12.54 10.61 0.00
CA PRO A 23 12.82 10.24 -1.39
C PRO A 23 14.03 11.00 -1.93
N LEU A 24 14.81 10.35 -2.81
CA LEU A 24 15.90 11.02 -3.51
C LEU A 24 15.35 11.89 -4.65
N GLU A 25 16.14 12.87 -5.12
CA GLU A 25 15.72 13.89 -6.08
C GLU A 25 15.11 13.31 -7.39
N ASN A 26 15.55 12.13 -7.81
CA ASN A 26 15.07 11.43 -9.01
C ASN A 26 14.44 10.06 -8.70
N GLU A 27 14.03 9.81 -7.46
CA GLU A 27 13.39 8.55 -7.08
C GLU A 27 11.88 8.61 -7.33
N THR A 28 11.37 7.64 -8.10
CA THR A 28 9.93 7.53 -8.36
C THR A 28 9.18 7.12 -7.09
N GLU A 29 7.87 7.44 -7.02
CA GLU A 29 7.03 7.03 -5.90
C GLU A 29 7.09 5.52 -5.69
N GLU A 30 7.02 4.73 -6.76
CA GLU A 30 7.02 3.27 -6.71
C GLU A 30 8.31 2.72 -6.09
N VAL A 31 9.47 3.23 -6.52
CA VAL A 31 10.78 2.81 -5.99
C VAL A 31 10.93 3.22 -4.53
N TYR A 32 10.51 4.45 -4.17
CA TYR A 32 10.53 4.90 -2.79
C TYR A 32 9.61 4.07 -1.89
N ARG A 33 8.40 3.77 -2.38
CA ARG A 33 7.39 2.95 -1.72
C ARG A 33 7.90 1.53 -1.46
N GLU A 34 8.51 0.91 -2.45
CA GLU A 34 9.09 -0.43 -2.31
C GLU A 34 10.16 -0.46 -1.21
N LYS A 35 11.12 0.48 -1.27
CA LYS A 35 12.19 0.56 -0.26
C LYS A 35 11.66 0.88 1.14
N PHE A 36 10.63 1.72 1.25
CA PHE A 36 10.02 2.01 2.53
C PHE A 36 9.24 0.79 3.06
N ALA A 37 8.53 0.06 2.21
CA ALA A 37 7.88 -1.18 2.57
C ALA A 37 8.86 -2.28 3.00
N ASP A 38 10.01 -2.42 2.33
CA ASP A 38 11.08 -3.34 2.69
C ASP A 38 11.66 -3.01 4.06
N PHE A 39 11.90 -1.73 4.36
CA PHE A 39 12.30 -1.29 5.69
C PHE A 39 11.26 -1.66 6.75
N MET A 40 9.99 -1.43 6.43
CA MET A 40 8.87 -1.67 7.34
C MET A 40 8.59 -3.16 7.58
N VAL A 41 9.02 -4.09 6.72
CA VAL A 41 8.70 -5.52 6.87
C VAL A 41 9.19 -6.11 8.21
N ASN A 42 10.32 -5.61 8.70
CA ASN A 42 10.94 -6.05 9.95
C ASN A 42 10.39 -5.31 11.19
N ILE A 43 9.62 -4.24 10.99
CA ILE A 43 9.08 -3.38 12.04
C ILE A 43 7.60 -3.65 12.24
N ASP A 44 6.85 -3.62 11.15
CA ASP A 44 5.41 -3.80 11.09
C ASP A 44 5.03 -4.38 9.72
N ARG A 45 4.83 -5.71 9.71
CA ARG A 45 4.51 -6.45 8.50
C ARG A 45 3.16 -6.03 7.90
N VAL A 46 2.21 -5.61 8.73
CA VAL A 46 0.88 -5.15 8.26
C VAL A 46 1.05 -3.83 7.54
N GLU A 47 1.71 -2.85 8.17
CA GLU A 47 1.96 -1.54 7.55
C GLU A 47 2.83 -1.68 6.29
N SER A 48 3.78 -2.61 6.25
CA SER A 48 4.53 -2.95 5.03
C SER A 48 3.60 -3.38 3.88
N GLY A 49 2.62 -4.24 4.17
CA GLY A 49 1.61 -4.66 3.20
C GLY A 49 0.71 -3.50 2.74
N GLU A 50 0.33 -2.62 3.66
CA GLU A 50 -0.47 -1.42 3.36
C GLU A 50 0.30 -0.44 2.45
N ILE A 51 1.59 -0.23 2.72
CA ILE A 51 2.46 0.62 1.90
C ILE A 51 2.56 0.08 0.47
N ARG A 52 2.74 -1.25 0.30
CA ARG A 52 2.84 -1.87 -1.04
C ARG A 52 1.55 -1.79 -1.82
N SER A 53 0.44 -2.11 -1.18
CA SER A 53 -0.87 -2.21 -1.84
C SER A 53 -1.54 -0.84 -2.05
N LYS A 54 -1.07 0.21 -1.37
CA LYS A 54 -1.72 1.53 -1.25
C LYS A 54 -3.07 1.49 -0.51
N LEU A 55 -3.47 0.32 -0.01
CA LEU A 55 -4.76 0.06 0.61
C LEU A 55 -4.56 -0.30 2.08
N GLY A 56 -5.54 0.04 2.92
CA GLY A 56 -5.59 -0.43 4.29
C GLY A 56 -5.73 -1.96 4.35
N TRP A 57 -5.23 -2.58 5.42
CA TRP A 57 -5.29 -4.05 5.58
C TRP A 57 -6.72 -4.60 5.62
N ASP A 58 -7.69 -3.78 6.03
CA ASP A 58 -9.11 -4.13 6.08
C ASP A 58 -9.70 -4.33 4.69
N ILE A 59 -9.26 -3.52 3.71
CA ILE A 59 -9.64 -3.67 2.30
C ILE A 59 -9.03 -4.95 1.73
N LEU A 60 -7.81 -5.29 2.12
CA LEU A 60 -7.14 -6.52 1.67
C LEU A 60 -7.78 -7.81 2.22
N GLN A 61 -8.52 -7.72 3.32
CA GLN A 61 -9.27 -8.85 3.89
C GLN A 61 -10.68 -9.00 3.31
N LEU A 62 -11.12 -8.09 2.45
CA LEU A 62 -12.38 -8.24 1.75
C LEU A 62 -12.36 -9.54 0.94
N ASP A 63 -13.50 -10.23 0.92
CA ASP A 63 -13.68 -11.40 0.07
C ASP A 63 -13.24 -11.08 -1.38
N PRO A 64 -12.56 -12.00 -2.08
CA PRO A 64 -12.02 -11.79 -3.42
C PRO A 64 -13.02 -11.16 -4.41
N ALA A 65 -14.31 -11.48 -4.33
CA ALA A 65 -15.33 -10.88 -5.19
C ALA A 65 -15.49 -9.37 -4.96
N THR A 66 -15.36 -8.93 -3.71
CA THR A 66 -15.46 -7.51 -3.33
C THR A 66 -14.21 -6.75 -3.73
N ALA A 67 -13.03 -7.36 -3.54
CA ALA A 67 -11.76 -6.79 -3.98
C ALA A 67 -11.73 -6.57 -5.52
N LEU A 68 -12.21 -7.55 -6.29
CA LEU A 68 -12.31 -7.47 -7.75
C LEU A 68 -13.23 -6.33 -8.20
N LYS A 69 -14.39 -6.19 -7.57
CA LYS A 69 -15.34 -5.11 -7.86
C LYS A 69 -14.75 -3.73 -7.60
N MET A 70 -13.97 -3.57 -6.52
CA MET A 70 -13.29 -2.31 -6.20
C MET A 70 -12.15 -1.98 -7.17
N MET A 71 -11.55 -2.98 -7.82
CA MET A 71 -10.57 -2.80 -8.90
C MET A 71 -11.23 -2.51 -10.26
N GLY A 72 -12.55 -2.35 -10.32
CA GLY A 72 -13.29 -2.09 -11.57
C GLY A 72 -13.42 -3.34 -12.45
N ILE A 73 -13.17 -4.53 -11.90
CA ILE A 73 -13.32 -5.81 -12.59
C ILE A 73 -14.72 -6.34 -12.28
N ASP A 74 -15.60 -6.29 -13.27
CA ASP A 74 -16.94 -6.87 -13.17
C ASP A 74 -16.86 -8.38 -13.44
N ILE A 75 -17.11 -9.19 -12.40
CA ILE A 75 -17.10 -10.66 -12.49
C ILE A 75 -18.47 -11.26 -12.80
N SER A 76 -19.48 -10.42 -13.08
CA SER A 76 -20.87 -10.87 -13.29
C SER A 76 -21.04 -11.74 -14.54
N GLY A 77 -20.01 -11.85 -15.40
CA GLY A 77 -19.99 -12.65 -16.62
C GLY A 77 -19.15 -13.94 -16.57
N LEU A 78 -18.63 -14.35 -15.41
CA LEU A 78 -17.76 -15.55 -15.27
C LEU A 78 -18.50 -16.82 -14.80
N ALA A 79 -19.83 -16.76 -14.67
CA ALA A 79 -20.64 -17.94 -14.41
C ALA A 79 -21.12 -18.55 -15.74
N ASP A 80 -20.41 -19.59 -16.20
CA ASP A 80 -20.97 -20.61 -17.12
C ASP A 80 -21.40 -21.81 -16.27
#